data_AF-A0A2V5WV65-F1
#
_entry.id   AF-A0A2V5WV65-F1
#
_cell.length_a   1.000
_cell.length_b   1.000
_cell.length_c   1.000
_cell.angle_alpha   90.00
_cell.angle_beta   90.00
_cell.angle_gamma   90.00
#
_symmetry.space_group_name_H-M   'P 1'
#
loop_
_entity.id
_entity.type
_entity.pdbx_description
1 polymer ?
#
loop_
_entity_poly.entity_id
_entity_poly.type
_entity_poly.pdbx_seq_one_letter_code
_entity_poly.pdbx_strand_id
1 'polypeptide(L)'
;EAAVVGRPDELKGQALVAFVTLKSGVKPDHAIRDELRQHVAKEIGPVARPDDIRFAETLPKTRSGKIMRRLLKQIASGTEIKGDTTTLEDFSVLAKLAQSEE
;
A
#
# COMPACT_ATOMS: atom_id res chain seq x y z
N GLU A 1 7.83 5.20 -5.22
CA GLU A 1 7.76 5.35 -3.75
C GLU A 1 6.98 4.16 -3.16
N ALA A 2 7.07 3.91 -1.85
CA ALA A 2 6.36 2.78 -1.23
C ALA A 2 5.94 3.08 0.21
N ALA A 3 4.83 2.48 0.63
CA ALA A 3 4.37 2.46 2.01
C ALA A 3 3.83 1.07 2.38
N VAL A 4 4.21 0.57 3.55
CA VAL A 4 3.81 -0.77 4.02
C VAL A 4 2.96 -0.63 5.28
N VAL A 5 1.90 -1.42 5.36
CA VAL A 5 0.99 -1.52 6.52
C VAL A 5 0.64 -2.98 6.77
N GLY A 6 0.27 -3.29 8.01
CA GLY A 6 -0.31 -4.59 8.36
C GLY A 6 -1.82 -4.59 8.19
N ARG A 7 -2.37 -5.66 7.60
CA ARG A 7 -3.79 -6.00 7.68
C ARG A 7 -3.99 -7.22 8.59
N PRO A 8 -5.14 -7.36 9.28
CA PRO A 8 -5.47 -8.58 10.02
C PRO A 8 -5.38 -9.82 9.13
N ASP A 9 -4.78 -10.88 9.65
CA ASP A 9 -4.66 -12.19 8.99
C ASP A 9 -4.83 -13.28 10.05
N GLU A 10 -5.68 -14.28 9.80
CA GLU A 10 -6.03 -15.29 10.80
C GLU A 10 -4.87 -16.23 11.16
N LEU A 11 -3.93 -16.44 10.22
CA LEU A 11 -2.82 -17.37 10.40
C LEU A 11 -1.57 -16.66 10.91
N LYS A 12 -1.27 -15.48 10.37
CA LYS A 12 -0.06 -14.71 10.66
C LYS A 12 -0.29 -13.64 11.74
N GLY A 13 -1.53 -13.38 12.13
CA GLY A 13 -1.94 -12.24 12.94
C GLY A 13 -1.94 -10.93 12.15
N GLN A 14 -0.85 -10.64 11.43
CA GLN A 14 -0.74 -9.51 10.50
C GLN A 14 -0.12 -9.96 9.17
N ALA A 15 -0.81 -9.69 8.07
CA ALA A 15 -0.26 -9.80 6.72
C ALA A 15 0.30 -8.44 6.25
N LEU A 16 1.44 -8.46 5.59
CA LEU A 16 2.13 -7.27 5.08
C LEU A 16 1.55 -6.86 3.73
N VAL A 17 1.01 -5.64 3.66
CA VAL A 17 0.49 -5.05 2.42
C VAL A 17 1.37 -3.86 2.05
N ALA A 18 1.99 -3.93 0.87
CA ALA A 18 2.82 -2.85 0.32
C ALA A 18 2.05 -2.09 -0.76
N PHE A 19 1.91 -0.78 -0.57
CA PHE A 19 1.43 0.15 -1.59
C PHE A 19 2.63 0.72 -2.32
N VAL A 20 2.69 0.52 -3.64
CA VAL A 20 3.86 0.86 -4.45
C VAL A 20 3.45 1.76 -5.62
N THR A 21 4.14 2.89 -5.73
CA THR A 21 4.06 3.77 -6.89
C THR A 21 5.30 3.57 -7.73
N LEU A 22 5.09 3.05 -8.94
CA LEU A 22 6.14 2.81 -9.93
C LEU A 22 6.61 4.14 -10.54
N LYS A 23 7.83 4.14 -11.10
CA LYS A 23 8.34 5.29 -11.85
C LYS A 23 7.54 5.44 -13.15
N SER A 24 7.49 6.67 -13.66
CA SER A 24 6.87 6.97 -14.95
C SER A 24 7.40 6.06 -16.06
N GLY A 25 6.52 5.56 -16.91
CA GLY A 25 6.84 4.65 -18.01
C GLY A 25 6.86 3.16 -17.64
N VAL A 26 6.79 2.80 -16.35
CA VAL A 26 6.70 1.40 -15.91
C VAL A 26 5.24 1.06 -15.62
N LYS A 27 4.72 0.03 -16.28
CA LYS A 27 3.35 -0.47 -16.05
C LYS A 27 3.36 -1.56 -14.97
N PRO A 28 2.34 -1.61 -14.11
CA PRO A 28 2.22 -2.70 -13.15
C PRO A 28 1.93 -4.01 -13.89
N ASP A 29 2.65 -5.06 -13.52
CA ASP A 29 2.39 -6.42 -13.98
C ASP A 29 2.74 -7.44 -12.89
N HIS A 30 2.44 -8.72 -13.17
CA HIS A 30 2.70 -9.81 -12.24
C HIS A 30 4.20 -10.05 -12.03
N ALA A 31 5.02 -9.82 -13.05
CA ALA A 31 6.46 -10.06 -12.97
C ALA A 31 7.13 -9.06 -12.00
N ILE A 32 6.80 -7.78 -12.11
CA ILE A 32 7.26 -6.72 -11.21
C ILE A 32 6.75 -6.98 -9.79
N ARG A 33 5.50 -7.42 -9.63
CA ARG A 33 4.96 -7.79 -8.31
C ARG A 33 5.82 -8.88 -7.66
N ASP A 34 6.12 -9.95 -8.38
CA ASP A 34 6.95 -11.04 -7.85
C ASP A 34 8.39 -10.61 -7.59
N GLU A 35 8.97 -9.83 -8.49
CA GLU A 35 10.31 -9.27 -8.34
C GLU A 35 10.42 -8.45 -7.05
N LEU A 36 9.47 -7.54 -6.81
CA LEU A 36 9.44 -6.71 -5.60
C LEU A 36 9.28 -7.57 -4.34
N ARG A 37 8.44 -8.61 -4.36
CA ARG A 37 8.28 -9.53 -3.22
C ARG A 37 9.57 -10.29 -2.93
N GLN A 38 10.25 -10.79 -3.97
CA GLN A 38 11.51 -11.52 -3.84
C GLN A 38 12.64 -10.60 -3.40
N HIS A 39 12.68 -9.36 -3.89
CA HIS A 39 13.65 -8.36 -3.46
C HIS A 39 13.58 -8.12 -1.95
N VAL A 40 12.39 -7.88 -1.39
CA VAL A 40 12.23 -7.71 0.07
C VAL A 40 12.64 -8.97 0.84
N ALA A 41 12.27 -10.15 0.34
CA ALA A 41 12.65 -11.41 0.96
C ALA A 41 14.17 -11.64 0.98
N LYS A 42 14.88 -11.15 -0.05
CA LYS A 42 16.34 -11.21 -0.13
C LYS A 42 17.02 -10.20 0.80
N GLU A 43 16.51 -8.97 0.84
CA GLU A 43 17.14 -7.88 1.61
C GLU A 43 16.91 -8.00 3.12
N ILE A 44 15.73 -8.46 3.55
CA ILE A 44 15.35 -8.53 4.98
C ILE A 44 15.16 -9.98 5.45
N GLY A 45 14.61 -10.83 4.60
CA GLY A 45 14.34 -12.23 4.90
C GLY A 45 12.91 -12.65 4.56
N PRO A 46 12.62 -13.97 4.52
CA PRO A 46 11.30 -14.49 4.13
C PRO A 46 10.14 -13.98 4.99
N VAL A 47 10.40 -13.66 6.26
CA VAL A 47 9.40 -13.13 7.21
C VAL A 47 8.88 -11.74 6.82
N ALA A 48 9.69 -10.94 6.12
CA ALA A 48 9.34 -9.59 5.70
C ALA A 48 8.76 -9.53 4.27
N ARG A 49 8.67 -10.67 3.58
CA ARG A 49 8.11 -10.74 2.23
C ARG A 49 6.67 -10.21 2.26
N PRO A 50 6.33 -9.17 1.48
CA PRO A 50 4.95 -8.68 1.41
C PRO A 50 4.01 -9.81 0.99
N ASP A 51 2.87 -9.90 1.67
CA ASP A 51 1.79 -10.82 1.33
C ASP A 51 1.03 -10.33 0.11
N ASP A 52 0.86 -9.01 0.02
CA ASP A 52 0.18 -8.32 -1.06
C ASP A 52 0.97 -7.06 -1.50
N ILE A 53 0.95 -6.77 -2.80
CA ILE A 53 1.49 -5.54 -3.37
C ILE A 53 0.40 -4.89 -4.24
N ARG A 54 -0.04 -3.73 -3.78
CA ARG A 54 -1.04 -2.89 -4.45
C ARG A 54 -0.33 -1.76 -5.16
N PHE A 55 -0.45 -1.73 -6.48
CA PHE A 55 0.10 -0.63 -7.27
C PHE A 55 -0.83 0.57 -7.21
N ALA A 56 -0.26 1.75 -7.03
CA ALA A 56 -1.01 3.00 -6.91
C ALA A 56 -0.30 4.11 -7.69
N GLU A 57 -1.07 4.94 -8.38
CA GLU A 57 -0.52 6.13 -9.06
C GLU A 57 0.10 7.10 -8.07
N THR A 58 -0.54 7.29 -6.91
CA THR A 58 -0.07 8.17 -5.84
C THR A 58 -0.46 7.60 -4.47
N LEU A 59 0.29 7.97 -3.43
CA LEU A 59 -0.01 7.62 -2.04
C LEU A 59 -0.71 8.80 -1.33
N PRO A 60 -1.63 8.54 -0.38
CA PRO A 60 -2.33 9.60 0.34
C PRO A 60 -1.34 10.36 1.22
N LYS A 61 -1.18 11.66 0.94
CA LYS A 61 -0.23 12.53 1.63
C LYS A 61 -0.94 13.72 2.25
N THR A 62 -0.39 14.20 3.37
CA THR A 62 -0.76 15.50 3.91
C THR A 62 -0.27 16.60 2.97
N ARG A 63 -0.78 17.84 3.10
CA ARG A 63 -0.25 19.02 2.39
C ARG A 63 1.25 19.30 2.65
N SER A 64 1.84 18.67 3.66
CA SER A 64 3.28 18.71 3.95
C SER A 64 4.06 17.52 3.37
N GLY A 65 3.42 16.68 2.55
CA GLY A 65 4.01 15.53 1.87
C GLY A 65 4.14 14.26 2.74
N LYS A 66 3.63 14.25 3.98
CA LYS A 66 3.72 13.08 4.86
C LYS A 66 2.70 12.02 4.44
N ILE A 67 3.15 10.79 4.23
CA ILE A 67 2.26 9.66 3.89
C ILE A 67 1.35 9.35 5.08
N MET A 68 0.03 9.37 4.85
CA MET A 68 -0.99 9.05 5.83
C MET A 68 -1.22 7.53 5.92
N ARG A 69 -0.25 6.79 6.47
CA ARG A 69 -0.29 5.31 6.59
C ARG A 69 -1.54 4.77 7.28
N ARG A 70 -2.16 5.55 8.16
CA ARG A 70 -3.44 5.21 8.81
C ARG A 70 -4.54 4.90 7.79
N LEU A 71 -4.64 5.69 6.72
CA LEU A 71 -5.64 5.51 5.67
C LEU A 71 -5.35 4.24 4.87
N LEU A 72 -4.07 4.02 4.51
CA LEU A 72 -3.63 2.80 3.85
C LEU A 72 -3.95 1.55 4.67
N LYS A 73 -3.79 1.60 6.01
CA LYS A 73 -4.16 0.49 6.90
C LYS A 73 -5.66 0.21 6.88
N GLN A 74 -6.49 1.24 6.89
CA GLN A 74 -7.94 1.09 6.83
C GLN A 74 -8.38 0.46 5.50
N ILE A 75 -7.80 0.91 4.38
CA ILE A 75 -8.05 0.37 3.04
C ILE A 75 -7.60 -1.10 2.96
N ALA A 76 -6.38 -1.42 3.40
CA ALA A 76 -5.87 -2.78 3.38
C ALA A 76 -6.65 -3.76 4.29
N SER A 77 -7.34 -3.24 5.30
CA SER A 77 -8.18 -4.02 6.21
C SER A 77 -9.65 -4.09 5.79
N GLY A 78 -10.04 -3.47 4.66
CA GLY A 78 -11.43 -3.41 4.21
C GLY A 78 -12.36 -2.62 5.15
N THR A 79 -11.80 -1.79 6.02
CA THR A 79 -12.56 -1.00 7.00
C THR A 79 -12.88 0.38 6.46
N GLU A 80 -14.01 0.95 6.88
CA GLU A 80 -14.34 2.34 6.59
C GLU A 80 -13.24 3.30 7.03
N ILE A 81 -13.02 4.33 6.21
CA ILE A 81 -12.08 5.40 6.51
C ILE A 81 -12.65 6.25 7.66
N LYS A 82 -12.03 6.15 8.83
CA LYS A 82 -12.41 6.89 10.04
C LYS A 82 -11.32 7.85 10.48
N GLY A 83 -11.70 9.01 11.01
CA GLY A 83 -10.80 10.02 11.57
C GLY A 83 -10.50 11.18 10.62
N ASP A 84 -9.72 12.15 11.09
CA ASP A 84 -9.49 13.41 10.37
C ASP A 84 -8.67 13.22 9.08
N THR A 85 -9.21 13.77 7.99
CA THR A 85 -8.64 13.81 6.63
C THR A 85 -8.55 15.23 6.09
N THR A 86 -8.81 16.26 6.88
CA THR A 86 -8.80 17.69 6.45
C THR A 86 -7.44 18.15 5.90
N THR A 87 -6.36 17.50 6.34
CA THR A 87 -4.99 17.78 5.91
C THR A 87 -4.55 16.97 4.69
N LEU A 88 -5.40 16.08 4.17
CA LEU A 88 -5.14 15.33 2.94
C LEU A 88 -5.04 16.29 1.75
N GLU A 89 -4.03 16.08 0.92
CA GLU A 89 -3.78 16.89 -0.27
C GLU A 89 -4.81 16.59 -1.38
N ASP A 90 -5.10 15.31 -1.61
CA ASP A 90 -6.00 14.85 -2.66
C ASP A 90 -6.86 13.66 -2.18
N PHE A 91 -8.18 13.88 -2.16
CA PHE A 91 -9.17 12.87 -1.77
C PHE A 91 -9.42 11.81 -2.85
N SER A 92 -9.15 12.10 -4.12
CA SER A 92 -9.36 11.17 -5.23
C SER A 92 -8.50 9.91 -5.10
N VAL A 93 -7.33 10.04 -4.46
CA VAL A 93 -6.40 8.95 -4.17
C VAL A 93 -7.07 7.84 -3.35
N LEU A 94 -7.94 8.21 -2.41
CA LEU A 94 -8.64 7.23 -1.56
C LEU A 94 -9.63 6.39 -2.37
N ALA A 95 -10.36 7.00 -3.29
CA ALA A 95 -11.29 6.29 -4.15
C ALA A 95 -10.57 5.28 -5.06
N LYS A 96 -9.46 5.71 -5.69
CA LYS A 96 -8.64 4.83 -6.55
C LYS A 96 -8.03 3.65 -5.79
N LEU A 97 -7.57 3.89 -4.56
CA LEU A 97 -6.99 2.86 -3.71
C LEU A 97 -8.03 1.87 -3.15
N ALA A 98 -9.27 2.30 -2.98
CA ALA A 98 -10.37 1.42 -2.59
C ALA A 98 -10.88 0.56 -3.75
N GLN A 99 -10.77 1.05 -4.99
CA GLN A 99 -11.22 0.37 -6.21
C GLN A 99 -10.22 -0.63 -6.78
N SER A 100 -8.96 -0.61 -6.36
CA SER A 100 -7.87 -1.44 -6.94
C SER A 100 -7.92 -2.92 -6.52
N GLU A 101 -9.10 -3.42 -6.17
CA GLU A 101 -9.37 -4.84 -5.87
C GLU A 101 -9.89 -5.63 -7.09
N GLU A 102 -9.77 -5.11 -8.31
CA GLU A 102 -10.12 -5.81 -9.56
C GLU A 102 -8.90 -6.16 -10.41
#